data_AF-A0A174SIQ2-F1
#
_entry.id   AF-A0A174SIQ2-F1
#
_cell.length_a   1.000
_cell.length_b   1.000
_cell.length_c   1.000
_cell.angle_alpha   90.00
_cell.angle_beta   90.00
_cell.angle_gamma   90.00
#
_symmetry.space_group_name_H-M   'P 1'
#
loop_
_entity.id
_entity.type
_entity.pdbx_description
1 polymer ?
#
loop_
_entity_poly.entity_id
_entity_poly.type
_entity_poly.pdbx_seq_one_letter_code
_entity_poly.pdbx_strand_id
1 'polypeptide(L)'
;MNIGARLGCHQMPERSFFYKGYQFPLCARCTGLVIGYLMGILIYFLKIINWEIAILLCIPLVIDGGSQYLKWRMSNQRLRLITGILCGIGIMVLEIPAMKLLIGGTIDEMSKLWK
;
A
#
# COMPACT_ATOMS: atom_id res chain seq x y z
N MET A 1 -13.61 13.30 9.83
CA MET A 1 -12.13 13.31 9.92
C MET A 1 -11.55 13.94 8.66
N ASN A 2 -11.11 15.20 8.72
CA ASN A 2 -10.67 15.96 7.52
C ASN A 2 -9.35 15.46 6.91
N ILE A 3 -8.46 14.86 7.71
CA ILE A 3 -7.14 14.42 7.25
C ILE A 3 -7.25 13.13 6.43
N GLY A 4 -8.05 12.15 6.88
CA GLY A 4 -8.25 10.90 6.15
C GLY A 4 -8.79 11.11 4.74
N ALA A 5 -9.76 12.02 4.58
CA ALA A 5 -10.34 12.36 3.28
C ALA A 5 -9.29 12.96 2.32
N ARG A 6 -8.41 13.85 2.81
CA ARG A 6 -7.30 14.42 2.03
C ARG A 6 -6.28 13.37 1.59
N LEU A 7 -6.08 12.33 2.39
CA LEU A 7 -5.20 11.19 2.10
C LEU A 7 -5.92 10.07 1.32
N GLY A 8 -7.15 10.30 0.84
CA GLY A 8 -7.93 9.35 0.03
C GLY A 8 -8.79 8.36 0.82
N CYS A 9 -8.66 8.29 2.15
CA CYS A 9 -9.51 7.48 3.03
C CYS A 9 -10.69 8.29 3.56
N HIS A 10 -11.80 8.26 2.82
CA HIS A 10 -13.04 8.96 3.20
C HIS A 10 -13.79 8.32 4.37
N GLN A 11 -13.36 7.14 4.85
CA GLN A 11 -13.99 6.37 5.94
C GLN A 11 -15.51 6.27 5.78
N MET A 12 -15.97 6.03 4.56
CA MET A 12 -17.37 5.79 4.29
C MET A 12 -17.82 4.50 5.00
N PRO A 13 -18.93 4.48 5.75
CA PRO A 13 -19.48 3.29 6.39
C PRO A 13 -19.61 2.11 5.41
N GLU A 14 -20.07 2.37 4.18
CA GLU A 14 -20.31 1.36 3.14
C GLU A 14 -19.01 0.74 2.58
N ARG A 15 -17.86 1.28 2.97
CA ARG A 15 -16.53 0.84 2.56
C ARG A 15 -15.64 0.47 3.73
N SER A 16 -16.18 0.41 4.94
CA SER A 16 -15.44 0.18 6.18
C SER A 16 -15.91 -1.10 6.86
N PHE A 17 -15.02 -1.74 7.62
CA PHE A 17 -15.39 -2.86 8.45
C PHE A 17 -16.06 -2.36 9.73
N PHE A 18 -16.88 -3.22 10.34
CA PHE A 18 -17.51 -2.97 11.64
C PHE A 18 -17.14 -4.09 12.60
N TYR A 19 -16.81 -3.73 13.83
CA TYR A 19 -16.56 -4.68 14.90
C TYR A 19 -17.23 -4.19 16.18
N LYS A 20 -18.08 -5.04 16.77
CA LYS A 20 -18.89 -4.70 17.95
C LYS A 20 -19.70 -3.41 17.79
N GLY A 21 -20.22 -3.15 16.58
CA GLY A 21 -20.99 -1.93 16.28
C GLY A 21 -20.15 -0.69 15.98
N TYR A 22 -18.82 -0.74 16.16
CA TYR A 22 -17.93 0.36 15.84
C TYR A 22 -17.34 0.22 14.45
N GLN A 23 -17.35 1.32 13.69
CA GLN A 23 -16.68 1.40 12.40
C GLN A 23 -15.16 1.39 12.61
N PHE A 24 -14.44 0.63 11.79
CA PHE A 24 -12.98 0.67 11.76
C PHE A 24 -12.47 2.08 11.43
N PRO A 25 -11.31 2.49 11.98
CA PRO A 25 -10.72 3.79 11.69
C PRO A 25 -10.18 3.90 10.25
N LEU A 26 -10.23 2.83 9.45
CA LEU A 26 -9.82 2.82 8.05
C LEU A 26 -10.86 2.08 7.20
N CYS A 27 -11.00 2.50 5.94
CA CYS A 27 -11.78 1.73 4.97
C CYS A 27 -11.06 0.42 4.61
N ALA A 28 -11.76 -0.57 4.04
CA ALA A 28 -11.17 -1.89 3.70
C ALA A 28 -9.89 -1.79 2.91
N ARG A 29 -9.83 -0.86 1.95
CA ARG A 29 -8.67 -0.68 1.09
C ARG A 29 -7.45 -0.24 1.91
N CYS A 30 -7.62 0.79 2.73
CA CYS A 30 -6.54 1.30 3.57
C CYS A 30 -6.14 0.29 4.63
N THR A 31 -7.10 -0.43 5.22
CA THR A 31 -6.81 -1.57 6.11
C THR A 31 -5.96 -2.61 5.39
N GLY A 32 -6.32 -2.95 4.14
CA GLY A 32 -5.56 -3.89 3.33
C GLY A 32 -4.14 -3.41 3.02
N LEU A 33 -3.98 -2.15 2.61
CA LEU A 33 -2.66 -1.54 2.36
C LEU A 33 -1.77 -1.61 3.60
N VAL A 34 -2.29 -1.25 4.78
CA VAL A 34 -1.53 -1.31 6.04
C VAL A 34 -1.11 -2.74 6.37
N ILE A 35 -2.01 -3.72 6.25
CA ILE A 35 -1.68 -5.15 6.44
C ILE A 35 -0.61 -5.57 5.42
N GLY A 36 -0.77 -5.17 4.15
CA GLY A 36 0.16 -5.47 3.07
C GLY A 36 1.55 -4.89 3.31
N TYR A 37 1.67 -3.67 3.82
CA TYR A 37 2.95 -3.07 4.19
C TYR A 37 3.65 -3.88 5.28
N LEU A 38 2.94 -4.24 6.36
CA LEU A 38 3.51 -5.05 7.44
C LEU A 38 4.01 -6.41 6.92
N MET A 39 3.22 -7.07 6.06
CA MET A 39 3.61 -8.33 5.42
C MET A 39 4.79 -8.14 4.43
N GLY A 40 4.79 -7.04 3.68
CA GLY A 40 5.80 -6.72 2.68
C GLY A 40 7.19 -6.53 3.29
N ILE A 41 7.28 -5.97 4.50
CA ILE A 41 8.53 -5.91 5.27
C ILE A 41 9.10 -7.32 5.48
N LEU A 42 8.28 -8.23 6.00
CA LEU A 42 8.70 -9.62 6.24
C LEU A 42 9.10 -10.32 4.93
N ILE A 43 8.28 -10.19 3.89
CA ILE A 43 8.51 -10.79 2.56
C ILE A 43 9.82 -10.29 1.94
N TYR A 44 10.12 -9.00 2.06
CA TYR A 44 11.38 -8.42 1.59
C TYR A 44 12.59 -9.02 2.29
N PHE A 45 12.58 -9.09 3.63
CA PHE A 45 13.71 -9.64 4.39
C PHE A 45 13.91 -11.14 4.16
N LEU A 46 12.83 -11.89 3.95
CA LEU A 46 12.87 -13.30 3.58
C LEU A 46 13.22 -13.54 2.10
N LYS A 47 13.34 -12.47 1.28
CA LYS A 47 13.65 -12.52 -0.16
C LYS A 47 12.72 -13.45 -0.95
N ILE A 48 11.44 -13.47 -0.57
CA ILE A 48 10.46 -14.41 -1.16
C ILE A 48 10.05 -14.00 -2.57
N ILE A 49 9.96 -12.69 -2.85
CA ILE A 49 9.53 -12.16 -4.15
C ILE A 49 10.57 -11.18 -4.71
N ASN A 50 10.64 -11.10 -6.04
CA ASN A 50 11.45 -10.12 -6.77
C ASN A 50 10.66 -8.85 -7.11
N TRP A 51 11.34 -7.87 -7.70
CA TRP A 51 10.76 -6.56 -8.00
C TRP A 51 9.69 -6.65 -9.11
N GLU A 52 9.83 -7.59 -10.05
CA GLU A 52 8.87 -7.83 -11.12
C GLU A 52 7.53 -8.31 -10.55
N ILE A 53 7.56 -9.32 -9.67
CA ILE A 53 6.36 -9.81 -8.98
C ILE A 53 5.77 -8.69 -8.11
N ALA A 54 6.61 -7.90 -7.43
CA ALA A 54 6.13 -6.78 -6.63
C ALA A 54 5.33 -5.76 -7.45
N ILE A 55 5.77 -5.43 -8.67
CA ILE A 55 5.00 -4.58 -9.61
C ILE A 55 3.68 -5.23 -10.01
N LEU A 56 3.70 -6.53 -10.34
CA LEU A 56 2.49 -7.26 -10.73
C LEU A 56 1.43 -7.26 -9.61
N LEU A 57 1.84 -7.34 -8.35
CA LEU A 57 0.94 -7.29 -7.19
C LEU A 57 0.20 -5.96 -7.03
N CYS A 58 0.72 -4.86 -7.60
CA CYS A 58 0.09 -3.55 -7.56
C CYS A 58 -1.06 -3.40 -8.59
N ILE A 59 -1.00 -4.15 -9.70
CA ILE A 59 -1.93 -4.04 -10.83
C ILE A 59 -3.40 -4.23 -10.41
N PRO A 60 -3.77 -5.25 -9.59
CA PRO A 60 -5.16 -5.45 -9.19
C PRO A 60 -5.76 -4.25 -8.45
N LEU A 61 -4.97 -3.55 -7.62
CA LEU A 61 -5.45 -2.34 -6.93
C LEU A 61 -5.63 -1.17 -7.89
N VAL A 62 -4.71 -0.99 -8.86
CA VAL A 62 -4.85 0.05 -9.88
C VAL A 62 -6.13 -0.16 -10.68
N ILE A 63 -6.42 -1.41 -11.08
CA ILE A 63 -7.65 -1.74 -11.79
C ILE A 63 -8.89 -1.55 -10.88
N ASP A 64 -8.86 -2.04 -9.64
CA ASP A 64 -9.99 -1.91 -8.71
C ASP A 64 -10.27 -0.46 -8.28
N GLY A 65 -9.22 0.30 -8.03
CA GLY A 65 -9.25 1.72 -7.70
C GLY A 65 -9.69 2.57 -8.88
N GLY A 66 -9.05 2.37 -10.04
CA GLY A 66 -9.34 3.08 -11.28
C GLY A 66 -10.77 2.85 -11.78
N SER A 67 -11.23 1.59 -11.81
CA SER A 67 -12.62 1.30 -12.22
C SER A 67 -13.68 1.89 -11.28
N GLN A 68 -13.40 2.02 -9.98
CA GLN A 68 -14.26 2.75 -9.05
C GLN A 68 -14.19 4.27 -9.23
N TYR A 69 -12.99 4.81 -9.49
CA TYR A 69 -12.80 6.24 -9.71
C TYR A 69 -13.54 6.71 -10.97
N LEU A 70 -13.48 5.92 -12.04
CA LEU A 70 -14.20 6.15 -13.29
C LEU A 70 -15.70 5.81 -13.21
N LYS A 71 -16.20 5.39 -12.03
CA LYS A 71 -17.60 5.00 -11.78
C LYS A 71 -18.10 3.85 -12.67
N TRP A 72 -17.21 3.04 -13.23
CA TRP A 72 -17.56 1.90 -14.08
C TRP A 72 -18.18 0.76 -13.29
N ARG A 73 -17.78 0.60 -12.02
CA ARG A 73 -18.36 -0.40 -11.12
C ARG A 73 -18.21 -0.01 -9.66
N MET A 74 -19.09 -0.56 -8.83
CA MET A 74 -18.90 -0.58 -7.39
C MET A 74 -18.04 -1.78 -7.00
N SER A 75 -17.02 -1.56 -6.17
CA SER A 75 -16.24 -2.66 -5.58
C SER A 75 -16.85 -3.11 -4.27
N ASN A 76 -16.54 -4.34 -3.90
CA ASN A 76 -16.98 -4.95 -2.66
C ASN A 76 -15.85 -4.93 -1.62
N GLN A 77 -16.23 -5.09 -0.36
CA GLN A 77 -15.31 -4.95 0.77
C GLN A 77 -14.15 -5.96 0.75
N ARG A 78 -14.42 -7.21 0.32
CA ARG A 78 -13.41 -8.27 0.22
C ARG A 78 -12.39 -7.96 -0.88
N LEU A 79 -12.84 -7.53 -2.05
CA LEU A 79 -11.97 -7.16 -3.15
C LEU A 79 -11.10 -5.96 -2.80
N ARG A 80 -11.67 -4.93 -2.16
CA ARG A 80 -10.91 -3.76 -1.65
C ARG A 80 -9.81 -4.17 -0.67
N LEU A 81 -10.11 -5.10 0.23
CA LEU A 81 -9.14 -5.61 1.20
C LEU A 81 -8.02 -6.39 0.49
N ILE A 82 -8.37 -7.37 -0.35
CA ILE A 82 -7.41 -8.25 -1.02
C ILE A 82 -6.48 -7.43 -1.93
N THR A 83 -7.04 -6.61 -2.82
CA THR A 83 -6.25 -5.75 -3.70
C THR A 83 -5.37 -4.77 -2.93
N GLY A 84 -5.87 -4.25 -1.79
CA GLY A 84 -5.08 -3.43 -0.87
C GLY A 84 -3.89 -4.19 -0.29
N ILE A 85 -4.07 -5.42 0.19
CA ILE A 85 -2.99 -6.26 0.74
C ILE A 85 -1.94 -6.55 -0.32
N LEU A 86 -2.35 -6.99 -1.52
CA LEU A 86 -1.42 -7.32 -2.60
C LEU A 86 -0.57 -6.11 -2.99
N CYS A 87 -1.21 -4.96 -3.22
CA CYS A 87 -0.50 -3.74 -3.58
C CYS A 87 0.40 -3.24 -2.44
N GLY A 88 -0.04 -3.33 -1.18
CA GLY A 88 0.80 -2.98 -0.03
C GLY A 88 2.08 -3.82 0.03
N ILE A 89 1.98 -5.14 -0.19
CA ILE A 89 3.16 -6.00 -0.27
C ILE A 89 4.09 -5.55 -1.39
N GLY A 90 3.54 -5.34 -2.59
CA GLY A 90 4.30 -4.93 -3.77
C GLY A 90 5.04 -3.61 -3.57
N ILE A 91 4.34 -2.57 -3.09
CA ILE A 91 4.93 -1.26 -2.79
C ILE A 91 6.04 -1.39 -1.76
N MET A 92 5.83 -2.08 -0.64
CA MET A 92 6.85 -2.14 0.42
C MET A 92 8.13 -2.85 -0.05
N VAL A 93 7.99 -3.91 -0.85
CA VAL A 93 9.15 -4.64 -1.42
C VAL A 93 9.94 -3.76 -2.40
N LEU A 94 9.30 -2.81 -3.08
CA LEU A 94 9.94 -1.83 -3.96
C LEU A 94 10.52 -0.62 -3.20
N GLU A 95 9.85 -0.16 -2.14
CA GLU A 95 10.25 1.02 -1.37
C GLU A 95 11.53 0.77 -0.57
N ILE A 96 11.70 -0.40 0.07
CA ILE A 96 12.91 -0.68 0.85
C ILE A 96 14.20 -0.57 0.02
N PRO A 97 14.35 -1.21 -1.15
CA PRO A 97 15.55 -1.06 -1.96
C PRO A 97 15.68 0.35 -2.53
N ALA A 98 14.59 1.04 -2.87
CA ALA A 98 14.64 2.43 -3.31
C ALA A 98 15.19 3.36 -2.21
N MET A 99 14.74 3.20 -0.96
CA MET A 99 15.27 3.94 0.18
C MET A 99 16.75 3.64 0.42
N LYS A 100 17.17 2.38 0.31
CA LYS A 100 18.59 2.00 0.44
C LYS A 100 19.45 2.65 -0.64
N LEU A 101 18.96 2.72 -1.89
CA LEU A 101 19.66 3.37 -2.99
C LEU A 101 19.81 4.87 -2.74
N LEU A 102 18.75 5.53 -2.30
CA LEU A 102 18.77 6.96 -1.99
C LEU A 102 19.73 7.28 -0.84
N ILE A 103 19.61 6.56 0.29
CA ILE A 103 20.47 6.76 1.46
C ILE A 103 21.93 6.42 1.13
N GLY A 104 22.16 5.30 0.42
CA GLY A 104 23.50 4.90 0.00
C GLY A 104 24.16 5.93 -0.92
N GLY A 105 23.39 6.47 -1.88
CA GLY A 105 23.85 7.54 -2.76
C GLY A 105 24.22 8.81 -1.99
N THR A 106 23.39 9.23 -1.03
CA THR A 106 23.68 10.39 -0.19
C THR A 106 24.94 10.19 0.67
N ILE A 107 25.13 8.99 1.24
CA ILE A 107 26.34 8.68 2.01
C ILE A 107 27.60 8.74 1.13
N ASP A 108 27.53 8.20 -0.10
CA ASP A 108 28.65 8.25 -1.04
C ASP A 108 29.02 9.69 -1.43
N GLU A 109 28.03 10.54 -1.72
CA GLU A 109 28.26 11.97 -1.98
C GLU A 109 28.87 12.70 -0.77
N MET A 110 28.33 12.47 0.43
CA MET A 110 28.88 13.08 1.65
C MET A 110 30.32 12.64 1.92
N SER A 111 30.66 11.38 1.62
CA SER A 111 32.02 10.86 1.79
C SER A 111 33.05 11.54 0.88
N LYS A 112 32.62 12.04 -0.30
CA LYS A 112 33.47 12.78 -1.25
C LYS A 112 33.76 14.21 -0.78
N LEU A 113 32.89 14.80 0.03
CA LEU A 113 33.08 16.15 0.59
C LEU A 113 34.08 16.18 1.75
N TRP A 114 34.36 15.03 2.35
CA TRP A 114 35.32 14.87 3.46
C TRP A 114 36.72 14.44 3.00
N LYS A 115 36.95 14.32 1.69
CA LYS A 115 38.27 14.11 1.08
C LYS A 115 38.77 15.40 0.48
#